data_AF-X1QNU1-F1
#
_entry.id   AF-X1QNU1-F1
#
_cell.length_a   1.000
_cell.length_b   1.000
_cell.length_c   1.000
_cell.angle_alpha   90.00
_cell.angle_beta   90.00
_cell.angle_gamma   90.00
#
_symmetry.space_group_name_H-M   'P 1'
#
loop_
_entity.id
_entity.type
_entity.pdbx_description
1 polymer ?
#
loop_
_entity_poly.entity_id
_entity_poly.type
_entity_poly.pdbx_seq_one_letter_code
_entity_poly.pdbx_strand_id
1 'polypeptide(L)'
;MILCLCFLSEFRKSAKSQQTFHVRRTDIEADRDIVSWINKNTEHDDAVLSSFSIEAMVLAYTGRKIIIHPVYETELIRKKIQEFVTALYENEETFYIFCRKYGIDYFLYHTVMVLASSVDASLLYKAGKMNLEKSAAAYKFHFQPEDLRHFEL
;
A
#
# COMPACT_ATOMS: atom_id res chain seq x y z
N MET A 1 -12.52 -10.51 7.37
CA MET A 1 -11.32 -10.91 6.61
C MET A 1 -11.15 -9.91 5.49
N ILE A 2 -9.98 -9.29 5.37
CA ILE A 2 -9.67 -8.28 4.35
C ILE A 2 -8.68 -8.93 3.37
N LEU A 3 -8.92 -8.78 2.07
CA LEU A 3 -8.02 -9.33 1.06
C LEU A 3 -6.86 -8.36 0.83
N CYS A 4 -5.64 -8.87 0.88
CA CYS A 4 -4.40 -8.14 0.68
C CYS A 4 -3.78 -8.58 -0.63
N LEU A 5 -3.36 -7.64 -1.48
CA LEU A 5 -2.74 -7.96 -2.76
C LEU A 5 -1.27 -7.58 -2.73
N CYS A 6 -0.39 -8.56 -2.93
CA CYS A 6 1.05 -8.36 -3.07
C CYS A 6 1.47 -8.55 -4.53
N PHE A 7 1.85 -7.46 -5.22
CA PHE A 7 2.50 -7.55 -6.53
C PHE A 7 4.03 -7.55 -6.37
N LEU A 8 4.63 -8.74 -6.42
CA LEU A 8 6.09 -8.97 -6.31
C LEU A 8 6.80 -8.91 -7.68
N SER A 9 6.61 -7.85 -8.47
CA SER A 9 7.25 -7.76 -9.80
C SER A 9 8.72 -7.30 -9.78
N GLU A 10 9.25 -6.80 -8.66
CA GLU A 10 10.48 -5.98 -8.69
C GLU A 10 11.81 -6.70 -8.43
N PHE A 11 11.85 -7.91 -7.87
CA PHE A 11 13.11 -8.44 -7.32
C PHE A 11 14.02 -9.20 -8.30
N ARG A 12 13.58 -9.49 -9.53
CA ARG A 12 14.38 -10.34 -10.43
C ARG A 12 15.37 -9.61 -11.34
N LYS A 13 15.44 -8.27 -11.35
CA LYS A 13 16.24 -7.54 -12.36
C LYS A 13 17.16 -6.41 -11.89
N SER A 14 17.13 -5.94 -10.65
CA SER A 14 17.87 -4.72 -10.28
C SER A 14 19.13 -4.96 -9.46
N ALA A 15 20.07 -5.73 -10.00
CA ALA A 15 21.47 -5.74 -9.58
C ALA A 15 22.34 -5.15 -10.68
N LYS A 16 22.12 -3.89 -11.06
CA LYS A 16 23.09 -2.96 -11.68
C LYS A 16 22.45 -1.61 -12.05
N SER A 17 23.28 -0.59 -11.96
CA SER A 17 23.21 0.79 -12.47
C SER A 17 22.27 1.81 -11.82
N GLN A 18 22.93 2.80 -11.20
CA GLN A 18 22.44 4.10 -10.75
C GLN A 18 22.03 5.02 -11.91
N GLN A 19 21.12 5.95 -11.58
CA GLN A 19 20.94 7.29 -12.17
C GLN A 19 20.58 7.41 -13.66
N THR A 20 19.27 7.44 -13.92
CA THR A 20 18.59 8.33 -14.88
C THR A 20 17.08 8.16 -14.64
N PHE A 21 16.32 9.26 -14.54
CA PHE A 21 14.84 9.23 -14.47
C PHE A 21 14.28 8.79 -15.84
N HIS A 22 14.45 7.52 -16.17
CA HIS A 22 13.56 6.82 -17.08
C HIS A 22 12.43 6.28 -16.21
N VAL A 23 11.19 6.70 -16.46
CA VAL A 23 10.02 5.90 -16.08
C VAL A 23 10.31 4.51 -16.61
N ARG A 24 10.59 3.55 -15.72
CA ARG A 24 10.99 2.22 -16.17
C ARG A 24 9.76 1.66 -16.89
N ARG A 25 9.92 1.19 -18.13
CA ARG A 25 8.83 0.56 -18.91
C ARG A 25 8.07 -0.54 -18.14
N THR A 26 8.68 -1.08 -17.09
CA THR A 26 8.13 -2.09 -16.18
C THR A 26 6.93 -1.60 -15.37
N ASP A 27 6.78 -0.30 -15.13
CA ASP A 27 5.79 0.21 -14.18
C ASP A 27 4.38 0.21 -14.80
N ILE A 28 4.28 0.52 -16.10
CA ILE A 28 3.01 0.60 -16.84
C ILE A 28 2.33 -0.77 -17.00
N GLU A 29 3.12 -1.83 -17.22
CA GLU A 29 2.58 -3.20 -17.36
C GLU A 29 2.04 -3.69 -16.01
N ALA A 30 2.79 -3.48 -14.92
CA ALA A 30 2.36 -3.84 -13.57
C ALA A 30 1.10 -3.06 -13.14
N ASP A 31 1.05 -1.76 -13.44
CA ASP A 31 -0.12 -0.91 -13.18
C ASP A 31 -1.36 -1.41 -13.95
N ARG A 32 -1.20 -1.81 -15.22
CA ARG A 32 -2.29 -2.38 -16.02
C ARG A 32 -2.77 -3.71 -15.43
N ASP A 33 -1.87 -4.56 -14.96
CA ASP A 33 -2.22 -5.84 -14.36
C ASP A 33 -3.00 -5.65 -13.06
N ILE A 34 -2.60 -4.68 -12.22
CA ILE A 34 -3.33 -4.29 -11.01
C ILE A 34 -4.73 -3.81 -11.37
N VAL A 35 -4.85 -2.87 -12.31
CA VAL A 35 -6.15 -2.35 -12.77
C VAL A 35 -7.03 -3.46 -13.32
N SER A 36 -6.47 -4.35 -14.13
CA SER A 36 -7.21 -5.49 -14.68
C SER A 36 -7.66 -6.46 -13.59
N TRP A 37 -6.81 -6.70 -12.58
CA TRP A 37 -7.13 -7.57 -11.46
C TRP A 37 -8.28 -6.98 -10.64
N ILE A 38 -8.20 -5.69 -10.27
CA ILE A 38 -9.24 -5.02 -9.49
C ILE A 38 -10.57 -5.07 -10.25
N ASN A 39 -10.54 -4.74 -11.54
CA ASN A 39 -11.73 -4.78 -12.38
C ASN A 39 -12.43 -6.14 -12.42
N LYS A 40 -11.66 -7.23 -12.36
CA LYS A 40 -12.17 -8.59 -12.47
C LYS A 40 -12.59 -9.20 -11.12
N ASN A 41 -11.98 -8.79 -10.02
CA ASN A 41 -12.07 -9.51 -8.74
C ASN A 41 -12.70 -8.70 -7.61
N THR A 42 -13.02 -7.42 -7.81
CA THR A 42 -13.71 -6.61 -6.80
C THR A 42 -15.04 -6.09 -7.34
N GLU A 43 -16.00 -5.95 -6.46
CA GLU A 43 -17.27 -5.29 -6.72
C GLU A 43 -17.05 -3.77 -6.90
N HIS A 44 -18.08 -3.08 -7.39
CA HIS A 44 -18.03 -1.64 -7.63
C HIS A 44 -17.95 -0.84 -6.31
N ASP A 45 -18.62 -1.32 -5.26
CA ASP A 45 -18.71 -0.62 -3.97
C ASP A 45 -17.57 -0.98 -3.01
N ASP A 46 -16.71 -1.92 -3.40
CA ASP A 46 -15.52 -2.31 -2.62
C ASP A 46 -14.55 -1.14 -2.49
N ALA A 47 -14.08 -0.93 -1.26
CA ALA A 47 -13.11 0.11 -0.95
C ALA A 47 -11.68 -0.44 -0.92
N VAL A 48 -10.81 0.18 -1.71
CA VAL A 48 -9.39 -0.18 -1.84
C VAL A 48 -8.54 0.84 -1.09
N LEU A 49 -7.60 0.35 -0.29
CA LEU A 49 -6.54 1.14 0.33
C LEU A 49 -5.20 0.81 -0.32
N SER A 50 -4.39 1.83 -0.62
CA SER A 50 -2.99 1.61 -1.03
C SER A 50 -2.09 2.79 -0.63
N SER A 51 -0.90 2.86 -1.25
CA SER A 51 -0.05 4.04 -1.21
C SER A 51 -0.66 5.20 -2.00
N PHE A 52 -0.27 6.42 -1.66
CA PHE A 52 -0.81 7.65 -2.24
C PHE A 52 -0.69 7.73 -3.78
N SER A 53 0.39 7.19 -4.35
CA SER A 53 0.60 7.19 -5.80
C SER A 53 -0.35 6.24 -6.53
N ILE A 54 -0.73 5.14 -5.89
CA ILE A 54 -1.52 4.06 -6.49
C ILE A 54 -3.02 4.30 -6.32
N GLU A 55 -3.44 4.90 -5.22
CA GLU A 55 -4.83 5.29 -4.98
C GLU A 55 -5.39 6.18 -6.12
N ALA A 56 -4.58 7.11 -6.62
CA ALA A 56 -4.97 7.94 -7.76
C ALA A 56 -5.28 7.10 -9.02
N MET A 57 -4.45 6.09 -9.29
CA MET A 57 -4.62 5.16 -10.40
C MET A 57 -5.87 4.28 -10.20
N VAL A 58 -6.05 3.72 -9.00
CA VAL A 58 -7.22 2.89 -8.68
C VAL A 58 -8.50 3.68 -8.92
N LEU A 59 -8.60 4.90 -8.37
CA LEU A 59 -9.77 5.74 -8.59
C LEU A 59 -10.01 6.02 -10.08
N ALA A 60 -8.97 6.43 -10.81
CA ALA A 60 -9.09 6.86 -12.20
C ALA A 60 -9.48 5.72 -13.17
N TYR A 61 -8.97 4.51 -12.94
CA TYR A 61 -9.06 3.42 -13.93
C TYR A 61 -9.96 2.25 -13.52
N THR A 62 -10.42 2.22 -12.26
CA THR A 62 -11.28 1.14 -11.77
C THR A 62 -12.63 1.66 -11.26
N GLY A 63 -12.74 2.95 -10.90
CA GLY A 63 -13.94 3.50 -10.29
C GLY A 63 -14.22 3.03 -8.85
N ARG A 64 -13.29 2.26 -8.25
CA ARG A 64 -13.43 1.78 -6.87
C ARG A 64 -13.23 2.92 -5.89
N LYS A 65 -13.92 2.80 -4.76
CA LYS A 65 -13.78 3.76 -3.66
C LYS A 65 -12.36 3.69 -3.11
N ILE A 66 -11.70 4.84 -3.02
CA ILE A 66 -10.38 4.98 -2.42
C ILE A 66 -10.45 5.58 -1.02
N ILE A 67 -9.49 5.24 -0.17
CA ILE A 67 -9.52 5.66 1.25
C ILE A 67 -8.72 6.93 1.45
N ILE A 68 -7.53 6.99 0.88
CA ILE A 68 -6.65 8.16 0.92
C ILE A 68 -6.57 8.80 -0.46
N HIS A 69 -6.82 10.11 -0.52
CA HIS A 69 -6.73 10.88 -1.75
C HIS A 69 -5.38 11.62 -1.80
N PRO A 70 -4.72 11.75 -2.96
CA PRO A 70 -3.45 12.50 -3.10
C PRO A 70 -3.59 14.04 -2.96
N VAL A 71 -4.66 14.54 -2.33
CA VAL A 71 -4.94 15.98 -2.11
C VAL A 71 -4.66 16.29 -0.65
N TYR A 72 -3.54 16.95 -0.38
CA TYR A 72 -3.00 17.18 0.96
C TYR A 72 -3.44 18.53 1.56
N GLU A 73 -4.26 19.29 0.86
CA GLU A 73 -4.63 20.67 1.19
C GLU A 73 -5.53 20.74 2.43
N THR A 74 -6.32 19.68 2.69
CA THR A 74 -7.24 19.63 3.83
C THR A 74 -6.61 18.94 5.04
N GLU A 75 -6.86 19.47 6.23
CA GLU A 75 -6.40 18.87 7.49
C GLU A 75 -6.99 17.46 7.69
N LEU A 76 -8.24 17.26 7.28
CA LEU A 76 -8.93 15.98 7.38
C LEU A 76 -8.19 14.87 6.63
N ILE A 77 -7.76 15.14 5.39
CA ILE A 77 -7.02 14.16 4.59
C ILE A 77 -5.64 13.91 5.19
N ARG A 78 -4.93 14.96 5.63
CA ARG A 78 -3.62 14.82 6.30
C ARG A 78 -3.71 13.94 7.54
N LYS A 79 -4.72 14.14 8.39
CA LYS A 79 -4.97 13.29 9.57
C LYS A 79 -5.22 11.85 9.18
N LYS A 80 -6.06 11.60 8.16
CA LYS A 80 -6.33 10.23 7.68
C LYS A 80 -5.07 9.54 7.18
N ILE A 81 -4.22 10.25 6.45
CA ILE A 81 -2.93 9.71 5.95
C ILE A 81 -1.99 9.41 7.12
N GLN A 82 -1.93 10.31 8.12
CA GLN A 82 -1.15 10.07 9.33
C GLN A 82 -1.64 8.84 10.09
N GLU A 83 -2.95 8.67 10.23
CA GLU A 83 -3.55 7.48 10.86
C GLU A 83 -3.21 6.20 10.10
N PHE A 84 -3.33 6.21 8.77
CA PHE A 84 -2.98 5.08 7.92
C PHE A 84 -1.51 4.68 8.12
N VAL A 85 -0.60 5.62 7.91
CA VAL A 85 0.84 5.38 7.96
C VAL A 85 1.25 4.94 9.36
N THR A 86 0.71 5.55 10.41
CA THR A 86 0.94 5.10 11.79
C THR A 86 0.46 3.68 12.00
N ALA A 87 -0.80 3.37 11.65
CA ALA A 87 -1.40 2.06 11.88
C ALA A 87 -0.66 0.93 11.14
N LEU A 88 -0.18 1.19 9.93
CA LEU A 88 0.57 0.23 9.12
C LEU A 88 1.89 -0.22 9.77
N TYR A 89 2.53 0.65 10.57
CA TYR A 89 3.78 0.34 11.28
C TYR A 89 3.59 0.04 12.78
N GLU A 90 2.36 0.02 13.26
CA GLU A 90 1.98 -0.61 14.52
C GLU A 90 1.62 -2.08 14.27
N ASN A 91 1.08 -2.76 15.27
CA ASN A 91 0.71 -4.16 15.13
C ASN A 91 -0.50 -4.40 14.19
N GLU A 92 -0.66 -5.65 13.77
CA GLU A 92 -1.75 -6.09 12.88
C GLU A 92 -3.16 -5.71 13.37
N GLU A 93 -3.43 -5.80 14.68
CA GLU A 93 -4.74 -5.45 15.24
C GLU A 93 -5.04 -3.97 15.07
N THR A 94 -4.03 -3.11 15.31
CA THR A 94 -4.15 -1.66 15.09
C THR A 94 -4.44 -1.34 13.63
N PHE A 95 -3.75 -2.00 12.70
CA PHE A 95 -4.01 -1.83 11.27
C PHE A 95 -5.41 -2.34 10.87
N TYR A 96 -5.83 -3.48 11.41
CA TYR A 96 -7.17 -4.01 11.19
C TYR A 96 -8.26 -3.06 11.69
N ILE A 97 -8.11 -2.48 12.89
CA ILE A 97 -9.03 -1.47 13.42
C ILE A 97 -9.12 -0.25 12.49
N PHE A 98 -8.00 0.22 11.95
CA PHE A 98 -7.99 1.29 10.95
C PHE A 98 -8.82 0.89 9.72
N CYS A 99 -8.61 -0.32 9.19
CA CYS A 99 -9.38 -0.81 8.05
C CYS A 99 -10.89 -0.90 8.35
N ARG A 100 -11.27 -1.39 9.53
CA ARG A 100 -12.68 -1.45 9.95
C ARG A 100 -13.29 -0.06 10.11
N LYS A 101 -12.54 0.90 10.67
CA LYS A 101 -12.99 2.30 10.84
C LYS A 101 -13.36 2.96 9.51
N TYR A 102 -12.61 2.68 8.45
CA TYR A 102 -12.83 3.32 7.14
C TYR A 102 -13.59 2.44 6.14
N GLY A 103 -13.98 1.22 6.52
CA GLY A 103 -14.70 0.28 5.68
C GLY A 103 -13.87 -0.13 4.47
N ILE A 104 -12.67 -0.65 4.74
CA ILE A 104 -11.69 -1.08 3.74
C ILE A 104 -11.88 -2.57 3.48
N ASP A 105 -12.05 -2.93 2.21
CA ASP A 105 -12.29 -4.32 1.77
C ASP A 105 -11.02 -4.94 1.20
N TYR A 106 -10.21 -4.14 0.51
CA TYR A 106 -8.93 -4.55 -0.07
C TYR A 106 -7.78 -3.64 0.34
N PHE A 107 -6.64 -4.24 0.68
CA PHE A 107 -5.39 -3.52 0.88
C PHE A 107 -4.36 -3.93 -0.18
N LEU A 108 -3.96 -2.98 -1.01
CA LEU A 108 -2.92 -3.22 -2.01
C LEU A 108 -1.56 -2.86 -1.41
N TYR A 109 -0.82 -3.91 -1.04
CA TYR A 109 0.50 -3.81 -0.42
C TYR A 109 1.59 -3.66 -1.48
N HIS A 110 2.56 -2.78 -1.21
CA HIS A 110 3.72 -2.59 -2.06
C HIS A 110 5.02 -2.83 -1.29
N THR A 111 6.00 -3.44 -1.96
CA THR A 111 7.34 -3.71 -1.43
C THR A 111 8.01 -2.45 -0.87
N VAL A 112 7.81 -1.30 -1.51
CA VAL A 112 8.36 0.00 -1.06
C VAL A 112 7.86 0.43 0.32
N MET A 113 6.75 -0.13 0.83
CA MET A 113 6.29 0.12 2.19
C MET A 113 7.26 -0.44 3.25
N VAL A 114 8.14 -1.38 2.89
CA VAL A 114 9.16 -1.92 3.80
C VAL A 114 10.57 -1.68 3.28
N LEU A 115 10.75 -1.74 1.96
CA LEU A 115 12.06 -1.75 1.29
C LEU A 115 12.39 -0.44 0.57
N ALA A 116 11.76 0.68 0.95
CA ALA A 116 12.07 1.98 0.37
C ALA A 116 13.59 2.29 0.44
N SER A 117 14.19 2.60 -0.71
CA SER A 117 15.62 2.88 -0.83
C SER A 117 16.01 4.31 -0.46
N SER A 118 15.05 5.18 -0.15
CA SER A 118 15.28 6.58 0.22
C SER A 118 14.32 7.04 1.31
N VAL A 119 14.73 8.06 2.06
CA VAL A 119 13.94 8.70 3.12
C VAL A 119 12.63 9.27 2.56
N ASP A 120 12.67 9.88 1.37
CA ASP A 120 11.48 10.47 0.73
C ASP A 120 10.44 9.43 0.31
N ALA A 121 10.88 8.24 -0.08
CA ALA A 121 10.00 7.12 -0.44
C ALA A 121 9.52 6.34 0.80
N SER A 122 10.20 6.46 1.94
CA SER A 122 9.93 5.68 3.14
C SER A 122 8.67 6.16 3.87
N LEU A 123 7.62 5.33 3.80
CA LEU A 123 6.43 5.52 4.64
C LEU A 123 6.78 5.31 6.14
N LEU A 124 7.76 4.47 6.47
CA LEU A 124 8.22 4.25 7.84
C LEU A 124 8.79 5.54 8.44
N TYR A 125 9.62 6.25 7.67
CA TYR A 125 10.14 7.55 8.08
C TYR A 125 9.03 8.58 8.23
N LYS A 126 8.06 8.61 7.29
CA LYS A 126 6.88 9.49 7.38
C LYS A 126 5.98 9.15 8.58
N ALA A 127 6.04 7.93 9.10
CA ALA A 127 5.39 7.52 10.35
C ALA A 127 6.12 8.01 11.61
N GLY A 128 7.28 8.67 11.45
CA GLY A 128 8.15 9.04 12.57
C GLY A 128 8.83 7.83 13.23
N LYS A 129 8.94 6.70 12.53
CA LYS A 129 9.60 5.49 13.01
C LYS A 129 10.97 5.35 12.35
N MET A 130 11.97 4.95 13.14
CA MET A 130 13.33 4.73 12.66
C MET A 130 13.66 3.25 12.42
N ASN A 131 12.93 2.35 13.09
CA ASN A 131 13.09 0.91 12.99
C ASN A 131 11.76 0.25 12.67
N LEU A 132 11.80 -0.81 11.86
CA LEU A 132 10.64 -1.64 11.58
C LEU A 132 10.58 -2.78 12.60
N GLU A 133 9.60 -2.71 13.50
CA GLU A 133 9.35 -3.77 14.48
C GLU A 133 8.79 -5.02 13.81
N LYS A 134 9.18 -6.21 14.29
CA LYS A 134 8.66 -7.49 13.75
C LYS A 134 7.17 -7.68 13.99
N SER A 135 6.64 -7.03 15.02
CA SER A 135 5.21 -7.02 15.31
C SER A 135 4.41 -6.15 14.35
N ALA A 136 5.07 -5.29 13.56
CA ALA A 136 4.40 -4.34 12.70
C ALA A 136 3.60 -5.04 11.58
N ALA A 137 2.43 -4.50 11.23
CA ALA A 137 1.61 -5.04 10.15
C ALA A 137 2.39 -5.07 8.83
N ALA A 138 3.07 -3.97 8.48
CA ALA A 138 3.95 -3.90 7.31
C ALA A 138 5.04 -4.99 7.29
N TYR A 139 5.63 -5.32 8.45
CA TYR A 139 6.61 -6.39 8.55
C TYR A 139 5.97 -7.73 8.25
N LYS A 140 4.83 -8.04 8.88
CA LYS A 140 4.10 -9.29 8.66
C LYS A 140 3.67 -9.46 7.21
N PHE A 141 3.06 -8.44 6.60
CA PHE A 141 2.68 -8.49 5.18
C PHE A 141 3.86 -8.85 4.26
N HIS A 142 5.06 -8.38 4.61
CA HIS A 142 6.25 -8.62 3.79
C HIS A 142 6.91 -9.98 4.05
N PHE A 143 7.09 -10.33 5.32
CA PHE A 143 8.00 -11.40 5.74
C PHE A 143 7.30 -12.59 6.37
N GLN A 144 6.08 -12.42 6.87
CA GLN A 144 5.33 -13.46 7.60
C GLN A 144 3.83 -13.38 7.25
N PRO A 145 3.46 -13.40 5.96
CA PRO A 145 2.06 -13.27 5.54
C PRO A 145 1.17 -14.39 6.09
N GLU A 146 1.72 -15.59 6.26
CA GLU A 146 1.07 -16.76 6.85
C GLU A 146 0.68 -16.57 8.33
N ASP A 147 1.31 -15.62 9.03
CA ASP A 147 1.04 -15.32 10.44
C ASP A 147 -0.04 -14.22 10.61
N LEU A 148 -0.63 -13.73 9.50
CA LEU A 148 -1.74 -12.79 9.54
C LEU A 148 -3.03 -13.52 9.89
N ARG A 149 -3.81 -12.93 10.79
CA ARG A 149 -5.08 -13.44 11.31
C ARG A 149 -6.29 -12.74 10.67
N HIS A 150 -6.12 -11.47 10.29
CA HIS A 150 -7.21 -10.64 9.77
C HIS A 150 -7.17 -10.44 8.26
N PHE A 151 -6.03 -10.76 7.64
CA PHE A 151 -5.74 -10.52 6.24
C PHE A 151 -5.36 -11.82 5.53
N GLU A 152 -5.78 -11.95 4.28
CA GLU A 152 -5.45 -13.06 3.38
C GLU A 152 -4.78 -12.51 2.11
N LEU A 153 -3.83 -13.23 1.54
CA LEU A 153 -3.01 -12.83 0.39
C LEU A 153 -3.32 -13.58 -0.89
#